data_AF-A0A395VAW6-F1
#
_entry.id   AF-A0A395VAW6-F1
#
_cell.length_a   1.000
_cell.length_b   1.000
_cell.length_c   1.000
_cell.angle_alpha   90.00
_cell.angle_beta   90.00
_cell.angle_gamma   90.00
#
_symmetry.space_group_name_H-M   'P 1'
#
loop_
_entity.id
_entity.type
_entity.pdbx_description
1 polymer ?
#
loop_
_entity_poly.entity_id
_entity_poly.type
_entity_poly.pdbx_seq_one_letter_code
_entity_poly.pdbx_strand_id
1 'polypeptide(L)'
;MTGPVAPRDPEKARAYFYIMRGKEICGLKQGDGKAVQFIYESDGRLANSAQIVGNITDSRILELLGTVKGFRTLVHSIGVSVEMEHPAEKIEFVFQMYGKKDLYGGGTNLVATLQGDGMEQRICLSDYEWSLDDDVPGQIRFTFDKPERVGKADVRFYLNDGFTAPEDLTEEKVDLHSEEYYKMVQRSLMNLGNTYRIRKVIEKARAGKEVTLAFIGGSITQGAGAVPIHTECYAYKAYQLFQKRFARNNNVRFIKAGVGGTPSELGMIRFDRDVLREGEQPDLVVIEFAVNDEGDETKGDCYESLVRKVLKLPWRPAVVLLFSVFANDWNLQERLQPVGRQYDLPMVSILDAVTPQFSGKEQKRVITKNQFFYDMFHPTNLGHTIMADCLEYLMEVCDTSDHARVDSFRQGMTEEEVLEQCLRGEPAIGNSFEKVKLLDRRDGYEGASMREGGFDATDHELQCVEMDQDLCTTPEFPYNWMYDGTKPDRAFFELTITCRALFLIFKDSGEVDAGTADVLVDGEFRFTADPHVNNWLHCNAVLVFQEKETAAHTVRIQMSGENLDKKFTILGFGYVE
;
A
#
# COMPACT_ATOMS: atom_id res chain seq x y z
N MET A 1 -61.75 -19.47 -7.49
CA MET A 1 -60.60 -20.33 -7.83
C MET A 1 -59.34 -19.52 -7.56
N THR A 2 -58.59 -19.90 -6.53
CA THR A 2 -57.28 -19.33 -6.21
C THR A 2 -56.27 -19.87 -7.21
N GLY A 3 -55.58 -18.98 -7.92
CA GLY A 3 -54.55 -19.35 -8.88
C GLY A 3 -53.37 -20.07 -8.21
N PRO A 4 -52.51 -20.75 -8.99
CA PRO A 4 -51.37 -21.47 -8.45
C PRO A 4 -50.43 -20.51 -7.70
N VAL A 5 -50.19 -20.80 -6.42
CA VAL A 5 -49.17 -20.14 -5.62
C VAL A 5 -47.83 -20.75 -6.01
N ALA A 6 -46.91 -19.94 -6.52
CA ALA A 6 -45.56 -20.39 -6.83
C ALA A 6 -44.90 -20.99 -5.57
N PRO A 7 -44.19 -22.13 -5.67
CA PRO A 7 -43.45 -22.68 -4.53
C PRO A 7 -42.49 -21.61 -3.99
N ARG A 8 -42.58 -21.30 -2.70
CA ARG A 8 -41.57 -20.50 -2.01
C ARG A 8 -40.34 -21.37 -1.86
N ASP A 9 -39.31 -21.11 -2.65
CA ASP A 9 -38.01 -21.76 -2.55
C ASP A 9 -37.36 -21.39 -1.19
N PRO A 10 -37.21 -22.33 -0.25
CA PRO A 10 -36.64 -22.07 1.06
C PRO A 10 -35.19 -21.58 0.97
N GLU A 11 -34.46 -21.95 -0.09
CA GLU A 11 -33.07 -21.53 -0.30
C GLU A 11 -32.93 -20.05 -0.65
N LYS A 12 -33.98 -19.42 -1.20
CA LYS A 12 -34.02 -17.97 -1.47
C LYS A 12 -34.25 -17.11 -0.23
N ALA A 13 -34.64 -17.72 0.89
CA ALA A 13 -34.97 -17.01 2.14
C ALA A 13 -33.90 -17.16 3.23
N ARG A 14 -32.77 -17.83 2.96
CA ARG A 14 -31.66 -17.95 3.92
C ARG A 14 -31.08 -16.57 4.22
N ALA A 15 -30.77 -16.32 5.50
CA ALA A 15 -30.02 -15.15 5.90
C ALA A 15 -28.66 -15.13 5.18
N TYR A 16 -28.20 -13.96 4.77
CA TYR A 16 -26.92 -13.81 4.08
C TYR A 16 -26.27 -12.48 4.41
N PHE A 17 -24.95 -12.40 4.25
CA PHE A 17 -24.22 -11.13 4.23
C PHE A 17 -23.18 -11.14 3.10
N TYR A 18 -22.82 -9.95 2.62
CA TYR A 18 -21.77 -9.78 1.63
C TYR A 18 -20.39 -9.75 2.29
N ILE A 19 -19.41 -10.34 1.63
CA ILE A 19 -17.98 -10.08 1.88
C ILE A 19 -17.37 -9.23 0.76
N MET A 20 -18.01 -9.21 -0.42
CA MET A 20 -17.72 -8.28 -1.50
C MET A 20 -19.04 -7.82 -2.11
N ARG A 21 -19.18 -6.51 -2.37
CA ARG A 21 -20.36 -5.94 -3.00
C ARG A 21 -19.99 -4.82 -3.95
N GLY A 22 -20.25 -5.04 -5.24
CA GLY A 22 -19.99 -4.12 -6.33
C GLY A 22 -18.51 -3.77 -6.50
N LYS A 23 -17.59 -4.65 -6.09
CA LYS A 23 -16.15 -4.39 -6.12
C LYS A 23 -15.61 -4.56 -7.52
N GLU A 24 -14.86 -3.58 -8.01
CA GLU A 24 -14.14 -3.74 -9.27
C GLU A 24 -13.12 -4.88 -9.20
N ILE A 25 -13.04 -5.69 -10.26
CA ILE A 25 -12.04 -6.76 -10.42
C ILE A 25 -11.43 -6.65 -11.81
N CYS A 26 -10.13 -6.93 -11.94
CA CYS A 26 -9.45 -6.91 -13.22
C CYS A 26 -8.48 -8.08 -13.37
N GLY A 27 -8.52 -8.75 -14.52
CA GLY A 27 -7.57 -9.82 -14.83
C GLY A 27 -6.16 -9.27 -15.05
N LEU A 28 -5.30 -9.31 -14.03
CA LEU A 28 -3.89 -8.92 -14.17
C LEU A 28 -3.10 -10.07 -14.79
N LYS A 29 -2.26 -9.74 -15.78
CA LYS A 29 -1.45 -10.74 -16.48
C LYS A 29 -0.41 -11.36 -15.53
N GLN A 30 -0.47 -12.68 -15.41
CA GLN A 30 0.44 -13.49 -14.62
C GLN A 30 1.61 -13.99 -15.50
N GLY A 31 2.69 -14.46 -14.85
CA GLY A 31 3.87 -14.98 -15.55
C GLY A 31 3.58 -16.21 -16.44
N ASP A 32 2.55 -16.99 -16.11
CA ASP A 32 2.08 -18.14 -16.88
C ASP A 32 1.14 -17.74 -18.06
N GLY A 33 0.88 -16.45 -18.22
CA GLY A 33 0.01 -15.89 -19.25
C GLY A 33 -1.49 -15.84 -18.88
N LYS A 34 -1.90 -16.35 -17.70
CA LYS A 34 -3.27 -16.20 -17.21
C LYS A 34 -3.55 -14.76 -16.80
N ALA A 35 -4.83 -14.40 -16.74
CA ALA A 35 -5.29 -13.13 -16.22
C ALA A 35 -6.05 -13.36 -14.91
N VAL A 36 -5.49 -12.95 -13.78
CA VAL A 36 -6.04 -13.29 -12.46
C VAL A 36 -6.13 -12.05 -11.58
N GLN A 37 -7.26 -11.90 -10.87
CA GLN A 37 -7.38 -11.02 -9.71
C GLN A 37 -7.33 -11.88 -8.45
N PHE A 38 -6.40 -11.58 -7.56
CA PHE A 38 -6.33 -12.17 -6.22
C PHE A 38 -6.96 -11.21 -5.20
N ILE A 39 -7.68 -11.78 -4.23
CA ILE A 39 -8.23 -11.07 -3.08
C ILE A 39 -7.96 -11.94 -1.85
N TYR A 40 -7.12 -11.44 -0.94
CA TYR A 40 -6.70 -12.19 0.23
C TYR A 40 -7.72 -12.08 1.36
N GLU A 41 -8.10 -13.22 1.93
CA GLU A 41 -9.12 -13.33 2.98
C GLU A 41 -8.53 -13.87 4.30
N SER A 42 -7.25 -14.25 4.31
CA SER A 42 -6.49 -14.66 5.51
C SER A 42 -6.13 -13.50 6.45
N ASP A 43 -5.59 -13.84 7.63
CA ASP A 43 -5.09 -12.90 8.65
C ASP A 43 -6.14 -11.88 9.12
N GLY A 44 -7.38 -12.35 9.29
CA GLY A 44 -8.49 -11.53 9.74
C GLY A 44 -9.17 -10.70 8.65
N ARG A 45 -8.67 -10.73 7.40
CA ARG A 45 -9.27 -10.00 6.27
C ARG A 45 -10.71 -10.44 6.01
N LEU A 46 -11.03 -11.74 6.05
CA LEU A 46 -12.40 -12.22 5.85
C LEU A 46 -13.39 -11.68 6.88
N ALA A 47 -13.00 -11.67 8.15
CA ALA A 47 -13.83 -11.09 9.21
C ALA A 47 -14.01 -9.59 8.97
N ASN A 48 -12.96 -8.89 8.54
CA ASN A 48 -13.03 -7.47 8.22
C ASN A 48 -13.92 -7.18 7.00
N SER A 49 -13.83 -7.98 5.93
CA SER A 49 -14.72 -7.94 4.76
C SER A 49 -16.19 -8.09 5.19
N ALA A 50 -16.48 -9.04 6.09
CA ALA A 50 -17.82 -9.21 6.67
C ALA A 50 -18.28 -7.99 7.50
N GLN A 51 -17.37 -7.30 8.19
CA GLN A 51 -17.68 -6.06 8.92
C GLN A 51 -17.94 -4.89 7.98
N ILE A 52 -17.04 -4.65 7.01
CA ILE A 52 -17.08 -3.50 6.10
C ILE A 52 -18.27 -3.59 5.14
N VAL A 53 -18.46 -4.78 4.55
CA VAL A 53 -19.42 -4.99 3.45
C VAL A 53 -20.72 -5.57 3.97
N GLY A 54 -20.63 -6.56 4.85
CA GLY A 54 -21.78 -7.27 5.42
C GLY A 54 -22.38 -6.61 6.67
N ASN A 55 -21.76 -5.56 7.19
CA ASN A 55 -22.15 -4.87 8.43
C ASN A 55 -22.26 -5.81 9.64
N ILE A 56 -21.47 -6.89 9.67
CA ILE A 56 -21.50 -7.88 10.74
C ILE A 56 -20.85 -7.32 12.00
N THR A 57 -21.59 -7.32 13.11
CA THR A 57 -21.11 -6.90 14.43
C THR A 57 -21.14 -8.04 15.48
N ASP A 58 -21.76 -9.19 15.16
CA ASP A 58 -21.76 -10.37 16.04
C ASP A 58 -20.37 -10.99 16.09
N SER A 59 -19.68 -10.86 17.23
CA SER A 59 -18.33 -11.39 17.42
C SER A 59 -18.24 -12.89 17.19
N ARG A 60 -19.32 -13.65 17.47
CA ARG A 60 -19.34 -15.10 17.23
C ARG A 60 -19.28 -15.43 15.74
N ILE A 61 -19.96 -14.64 14.90
CA ILE A 61 -19.88 -14.80 13.44
C ILE A 61 -18.46 -14.50 12.96
N LEU A 62 -17.86 -13.41 13.45
CA LEU A 62 -16.51 -12.99 13.08
C LEU A 62 -15.45 -14.02 13.50
N GLU A 63 -15.55 -14.59 14.71
CA GLU A 63 -14.66 -15.66 15.19
C GLU A 63 -14.76 -16.93 14.34
N LEU A 64 -15.98 -17.29 13.90
CA LEU A 64 -16.19 -18.46 13.05
C LEU A 64 -15.50 -18.33 11.68
N LEU A 65 -15.37 -17.12 11.14
CA LEU A 65 -14.69 -16.87 9.87
C LEU A 65 -13.17 -17.10 9.94
N GLY A 66 -12.59 -17.19 11.13
CA GLY A 66 -11.14 -17.36 11.31
C GLY A 66 -10.60 -18.77 11.07
N THR A 67 -11.47 -19.78 10.88
CA THR A 67 -11.03 -21.19 10.67
C THR A 67 -11.94 -21.90 9.67
N VAL A 68 -11.44 -22.91 8.97
CA VAL A 68 -12.28 -23.70 8.04
C VAL A 68 -13.43 -24.40 8.77
N LYS A 69 -13.20 -24.90 9.98
CA LYS A 69 -14.26 -25.52 10.79
C LYS A 69 -15.36 -24.51 11.15
N GLY A 70 -14.98 -23.32 11.59
CA GLY A 70 -15.93 -22.26 11.93
C GLY A 70 -16.68 -21.78 10.69
N PHE A 71 -15.97 -21.57 9.59
CA PHE A 71 -16.53 -21.20 8.29
C PHE A 71 -17.62 -22.18 7.85
N ARG A 72 -17.34 -23.49 7.91
CA ARG A 72 -18.32 -24.54 7.56
C ARG A 72 -19.50 -24.64 8.52
N THR A 73 -19.32 -24.21 9.77
CA THR A 73 -20.42 -24.14 10.75
C THR A 73 -21.36 -22.99 10.40
N LEU A 74 -20.79 -21.84 10.02
CA LEU A 74 -21.52 -20.61 9.72
C LEU A 74 -22.18 -20.63 8.33
N VAL A 75 -21.41 -20.99 7.31
CA VAL A 75 -21.77 -20.83 5.90
C VAL A 75 -22.43 -22.10 5.36
N HIS A 76 -23.57 -21.93 4.70
CA HIS A 76 -24.28 -22.97 3.95
C HIS A 76 -23.82 -23.01 2.49
N SER A 77 -23.77 -21.84 1.85
CA SER A 77 -23.41 -21.70 0.44
C SER A 77 -22.84 -20.33 0.14
N ILE A 78 -22.01 -20.23 -0.89
CA ILE A 78 -21.46 -18.97 -1.40
C ILE A 78 -22.25 -18.58 -2.65
N GLY A 79 -22.81 -17.36 -2.67
CA GLY A 79 -23.36 -16.74 -3.87
C GLY A 79 -22.32 -15.83 -4.51
N VAL A 80 -22.10 -15.97 -5.82
CA VAL A 80 -21.14 -15.16 -6.57
C VAL A 80 -21.78 -14.68 -7.87
N SER A 81 -21.64 -13.40 -8.18
CA SER A 81 -22.01 -12.81 -9.47
C SER A 81 -20.94 -11.86 -9.95
N VAL A 82 -20.77 -11.78 -11.27
CA VAL A 82 -19.85 -10.84 -11.93
C VAL A 82 -20.60 -10.15 -13.06
N GLU A 83 -20.57 -8.82 -13.08
CA GLU A 83 -21.11 -7.98 -14.15
C GLU A 83 -19.96 -7.36 -14.95
N MET A 84 -19.99 -7.50 -16.27
CA MET A 84 -18.96 -7.00 -17.18
C MET A 84 -19.59 -6.30 -18.39
N GLU A 85 -18.80 -5.48 -19.09
CA GLU A 85 -19.20 -4.89 -20.37
C GLU A 85 -19.49 -5.96 -21.45
N HIS A 86 -18.87 -7.14 -21.33
CA HIS A 86 -19.09 -8.28 -22.21
C HIS A 86 -19.74 -9.44 -21.44
N PRO A 87 -21.08 -9.54 -21.41
CA PRO A 87 -21.79 -10.51 -20.59
C PRO A 87 -21.46 -11.98 -20.87
N ALA A 88 -21.06 -12.31 -22.11
CA ALA A 88 -20.72 -13.67 -22.51
C ALA A 88 -19.31 -14.11 -22.09
N GLU A 89 -18.50 -13.22 -21.51
CA GLU A 89 -17.17 -13.55 -21.04
C GLU A 89 -17.25 -14.52 -19.85
N LYS A 90 -16.37 -15.53 -19.86
CA LYS A 90 -16.33 -16.54 -18.79
C LYS A 90 -15.32 -16.14 -17.74
N ILE A 91 -15.69 -16.34 -16.49
CA ILE A 91 -14.85 -16.07 -15.34
C ILE A 91 -14.85 -17.31 -14.46
N GLU A 92 -13.67 -17.82 -14.14
CA GLU A 92 -13.53 -18.84 -13.10
C GLU A 92 -13.38 -18.14 -11.75
N PHE A 93 -14.27 -18.46 -10.83
CA PHE A 93 -14.18 -18.07 -9.44
C PHE A 93 -13.64 -19.22 -8.62
N VAL A 94 -12.68 -18.94 -7.74
CA VAL A 94 -12.19 -19.89 -6.74
C VAL A 94 -12.16 -19.23 -5.37
N PHE A 95 -12.84 -19.81 -4.39
CA PHE A 95 -12.62 -19.53 -2.97
C PHE A 95 -11.71 -20.64 -2.40
N GLN A 96 -10.46 -20.29 -2.11
CA GLN A 96 -9.43 -21.22 -1.66
C GLN A 96 -9.28 -21.19 -0.14
N MET A 97 -9.22 -22.38 0.45
CA MET A 97 -8.70 -22.59 1.81
C MET A 97 -7.18 -22.79 1.74
N TYR A 98 -6.45 -22.18 2.67
CA TYR A 98 -5.02 -22.44 2.81
C TYR A 98 -4.76 -23.72 3.60
N GLY A 99 -3.68 -24.40 3.23
CA GLY A 99 -3.24 -25.64 3.84
C GLY A 99 -2.38 -25.42 5.08
N LYS A 100 -2.36 -26.40 5.99
CA LYS A 100 -1.48 -26.43 7.17
C LYS A 100 -0.03 -26.71 6.79
N LYS A 101 0.18 -27.50 5.73
CA LYS A 101 1.50 -27.93 5.27
C LYS A 101 1.98 -27.18 4.05
N ASP A 102 1.06 -26.86 3.15
CA ASP A 102 1.32 -26.09 1.93
C ASP A 102 0.29 -24.95 1.88
N LEU A 103 0.74 -23.75 2.25
CA LEU A 103 -0.14 -22.60 2.40
C LEU A 103 -0.85 -22.27 1.09
N TYR A 104 -0.11 -22.26 -0.04
CA TYR A 104 -0.60 -21.78 -1.33
C TYR A 104 -1.02 -22.88 -2.31
N GLY A 105 -0.41 -24.07 -2.23
CA GLY A 105 -0.71 -25.22 -3.09
C GLY A 105 -1.64 -26.26 -2.45
N GLY A 106 -1.88 -26.18 -1.13
CA GLY A 106 -2.76 -27.06 -0.38
C GLY A 106 -4.21 -26.57 -0.27
N GLY A 107 -4.96 -27.23 0.62
CA GLY A 107 -6.34 -26.90 0.98
C GLY A 107 -7.42 -27.17 -0.10
N THR A 108 -8.67 -26.91 0.27
CA THR A 108 -9.87 -27.08 -0.57
C THR A 108 -10.10 -25.86 -1.45
N ASN A 109 -10.38 -26.07 -2.74
CA ASN A 109 -10.80 -25.03 -3.68
C ASN A 109 -12.31 -25.16 -3.98
N LEU A 110 -13.09 -24.14 -3.63
CA LEU A 110 -14.51 -24.04 -3.97
C LEU A 110 -14.64 -23.26 -5.28
N VAL A 111 -15.10 -23.90 -6.34
CA VAL A 111 -15.02 -23.39 -7.72
C VAL A 111 -16.40 -23.13 -8.31
N ALA A 112 -16.54 -22.05 -9.07
CA ALA A 112 -17.68 -21.81 -9.95
C ALA A 112 -17.22 -21.24 -11.29
N THR A 113 -17.95 -21.59 -12.36
CA THR A 113 -17.83 -20.92 -13.66
C THR A 113 -18.96 -19.92 -13.80
N LEU A 114 -18.60 -18.66 -13.98
CA LEU A 114 -19.53 -17.52 -14.10
C LEU A 114 -19.55 -17.01 -15.54
N GLN A 115 -20.63 -16.31 -15.88
CA GLN A 115 -20.66 -15.38 -17.02
C GLN A 115 -20.66 -13.95 -16.47
N GLY A 116 -20.15 -13.00 -17.27
CA GLY A 116 -20.15 -11.57 -16.93
C GLY A 116 -21.53 -10.90 -16.99
N ASP A 117 -22.63 -11.65 -16.91
CA ASP A 117 -24.01 -11.20 -17.10
C ASP A 117 -24.71 -10.77 -15.79
N GLY A 118 -24.00 -10.84 -14.66
CA GLY A 118 -24.53 -10.52 -13.34
C GLY A 118 -25.40 -11.62 -12.72
N MET A 119 -25.55 -12.78 -13.36
CA MET A 119 -26.33 -13.88 -12.80
C MET A 119 -25.58 -14.55 -11.63
N GLU A 120 -26.22 -14.62 -10.46
CA GLU A 120 -25.65 -15.33 -9.31
C GLU A 120 -25.52 -16.83 -9.59
N GLN A 121 -24.33 -17.37 -9.32
CA GLN A 121 -24.07 -18.79 -9.16
C GLN A 121 -23.91 -19.14 -7.68
N ARG A 122 -24.44 -20.30 -7.29
CA ARG A 122 -24.42 -20.77 -5.91
C ARG A 122 -23.51 -21.99 -5.76
N ILE A 123 -22.56 -21.90 -4.82
CA ILE A 123 -21.67 -22.99 -4.44
C ILE A 123 -22.14 -23.54 -3.09
N CYS A 124 -22.74 -24.73 -3.07
CA CYS A 124 -23.17 -25.38 -1.84
C CYS A 124 -22.00 -26.12 -1.18
N LEU A 125 -21.71 -25.83 0.09
CA LEU A 125 -20.57 -26.42 0.79
C LEU A 125 -20.73 -27.93 1.03
N SER A 126 -21.97 -28.44 0.97
CA SER A 126 -22.31 -29.87 1.04
C SER A 126 -21.80 -30.69 -0.14
N ASP A 127 -21.51 -30.02 -1.26
CA ASP A 127 -21.18 -30.69 -2.52
C ASP A 127 -19.68 -30.97 -2.66
N TYR A 128 -18.88 -30.53 -1.67
CA TYR A 128 -17.43 -30.61 -1.68
C TYR A 128 -16.91 -31.64 -0.66
N GLU A 129 -15.93 -32.43 -1.10
CA GLU A 129 -15.05 -33.17 -0.21
C GLU A 129 -13.94 -32.25 0.28
N TRP A 130 -13.75 -32.18 1.60
CA TRP A 130 -12.83 -31.23 2.24
C TRP A 130 -11.48 -31.88 2.53
N SER A 131 -10.41 -31.15 2.21
CA SER A 131 -9.04 -31.58 2.44
C SER A 131 -8.72 -31.72 3.93
N LEU A 132 -7.94 -32.74 4.28
CA LEU A 132 -7.38 -32.87 5.64
C LEU A 132 -6.33 -31.79 5.94
N ASP A 133 -5.78 -31.17 4.90
CA ASP A 133 -4.79 -30.10 5.01
C ASP A 133 -5.44 -28.74 5.29
N ASP A 134 -6.77 -28.60 5.21
CA ASP A 134 -7.45 -27.33 5.44
C ASP A 134 -7.13 -26.70 6.81
N ASP A 135 -6.79 -25.42 6.79
CA ASP A 135 -6.54 -24.60 7.97
C ASP A 135 -7.49 -23.42 8.10
N VAL A 136 -7.34 -22.43 7.21
CA VAL A 136 -8.05 -21.15 7.25
C VAL A 136 -8.59 -20.77 5.87
N PRO A 137 -9.69 -19.99 5.78
CA PRO A 137 -10.03 -19.27 4.56
C PRO A 137 -8.86 -18.42 4.09
N GLY A 138 -8.42 -18.65 2.85
CA GLY A 138 -7.17 -18.10 2.33
C GLY A 138 -7.37 -16.93 1.39
N GLN A 139 -8.00 -17.17 0.25
CA GLN A 139 -8.15 -16.17 -0.80
C GLN A 139 -9.30 -16.45 -1.77
N ILE A 140 -9.72 -15.41 -2.47
CA ILE A 140 -10.57 -15.46 -3.65
C ILE A 140 -9.72 -15.21 -4.89
N ARG A 141 -10.00 -15.95 -5.97
CA ARG A 141 -9.40 -15.75 -7.28
C ARG A 141 -10.49 -15.61 -8.34
N PHE A 142 -10.36 -14.57 -9.16
CA PHE A 142 -11.11 -14.45 -10.41
C PHE A 142 -10.14 -14.61 -11.58
N THR A 143 -10.31 -15.67 -12.37
CA THR A 143 -9.52 -15.91 -13.57
C THR A 143 -10.33 -15.52 -14.80
N PHE A 144 -9.75 -14.66 -15.63
CA PHE A 144 -10.32 -14.16 -16.87
C PHE A 144 -9.67 -14.84 -18.07
N ASP A 145 -10.42 -14.96 -19.17
CA ASP A 145 -9.90 -15.45 -20.44
C ASP A 145 -8.84 -14.50 -21.05
N LYS A 146 -8.91 -13.21 -20.72
CA LYS A 146 -8.02 -12.16 -21.24
C LYS A 146 -7.60 -11.19 -20.14
N PRO A 147 -6.36 -10.66 -20.20
CA PRO A 147 -5.91 -9.64 -19.28
C PRO A 147 -6.65 -8.32 -19.50
N GLU A 148 -6.60 -7.46 -18.49
CA GLU A 148 -7.11 -6.08 -18.48
C GLU A 148 -8.63 -5.96 -18.65
N ARG A 149 -9.34 -7.07 -18.46
CA ARG A 149 -10.81 -7.11 -18.46
C ARG A 149 -11.33 -6.71 -17.09
N VAL A 150 -12.19 -5.69 -17.07
CA VAL A 150 -12.76 -5.16 -15.83
C VAL A 150 -14.20 -5.65 -15.66
N GLY A 151 -14.53 -6.06 -14.44
CA GLY A 151 -15.89 -6.40 -14.03
C GLY A 151 -16.19 -5.89 -12.63
N LYS A 152 -17.43 -6.05 -12.20
CA LYS A 152 -17.86 -5.83 -10.81
C LYS A 152 -18.33 -7.13 -10.21
N ALA A 153 -17.82 -7.48 -9.04
CA ALA A 153 -18.13 -8.72 -8.36
C ALA A 153 -18.90 -8.50 -7.06
N ASP A 154 -19.86 -9.41 -6.84
CA ASP A 154 -20.49 -9.63 -5.55
C ASP A 154 -20.15 -11.03 -5.06
N VAL A 155 -19.80 -11.13 -3.77
CA VAL A 155 -19.63 -12.41 -3.07
C VAL A 155 -20.36 -12.33 -1.75
N ARG A 156 -21.28 -13.27 -1.53
CA ARG A 156 -22.12 -13.33 -0.33
C ARG A 156 -22.13 -14.72 0.27
N PHE A 157 -22.21 -14.79 1.59
CA PHE A 157 -22.35 -16.03 2.33
C PHE A 157 -23.79 -16.19 2.80
N TYR A 158 -24.43 -17.25 2.33
CA TYR A 158 -25.70 -17.73 2.86
C TYR A 158 -25.44 -18.58 4.08
N LEU A 159 -26.19 -18.34 5.15
CA LEU A 159 -25.90 -18.91 6.46
C LEU A 159 -26.66 -20.22 6.71
N ASN A 160 -26.05 -21.08 7.53
CA ASN A 160 -26.72 -22.22 8.12
C ASN A 160 -27.79 -21.77 9.12
N ASP A 161 -28.74 -22.66 9.40
CA ASP A 161 -29.80 -22.41 10.36
C ASP A 161 -29.23 -22.09 11.75
N GLY A 162 -29.85 -21.15 12.46
CA GLY A 162 -29.39 -20.68 13.78
C GLY A 162 -28.48 -19.45 13.72
N PHE A 163 -28.07 -19.01 12.52
CA PHE A 163 -27.39 -17.74 12.31
C PHE A 163 -28.31 -16.73 11.61
N THR A 164 -28.07 -15.45 11.88
CA THR A 164 -28.78 -14.33 11.28
C THR A 164 -27.78 -13.31 10.75
N ALA A 165 -28.15 -12.58 9.72
CA ALA A 165 -27.40 -11.45 9.21
C ALA A 165 -28.23 -10.16 9.33
N PRO A 166 -27.59 -8.99 9.47
CA PRO A 166 -28.26 -7.70 9.37
C PRO A 166 -29.00 -7.54 8.04
N GLU A 167 -30.01 -6.66 8.01
CA GLU A 167 -30.62 -6.27 6.75
C GLU A 167 -29.60 -5.57 5.84
N ASP A 168 -29.74 -5.82 4.54
CA ASP A 168 -28.88 -5.25 3.52
C ASP A 168 -29.02 -3.72 3.50
N LEU A 169 -27.93 -3.01 3.79
CA LEU A 169 -27.91 -1.55 3.71
C LEU A 169 -28.00 -1.15 2.24
N THR A 170 -29.10 -0.52 1.84
CA THR A 170 -29.21 0.07 0.51
C THR A 170 -28.19 1.21 0.38
N GLU A 171 -27.27 1.07 -0.58
CA GLU A 171 -26.28 2.09 -0.90
C GLU A 171 -26.75 2.91 -2.10
N GLU A 172 -26.92 4.21 -1.90
CA GLU A 172 -27.14 5.15 -2.99
C GLU A 172 -25.81 5.51 -3.64
N LYS A 173 -25.86 5.85 -4.93
CA LYS A 173 -24.68 6.34 -5.65
C LYS A 173 -24.20 7.64 -5.01
N VAL A 174 -22.91 7.73 -4.70
CA VAL A 174 -22.31 8.95 -4.14
C VAL A 174 -22.38 10.08 -5.16
N ASP A 175 -22.96 11.21 -4.75
CA ASP A 175 -22.99 12.45 -5.53
C ASP A 175 -21.77 13.31 -5.20
N LEU A 176 -20.76 13.23 -6.07
CA LEU A 176 -19.49 13.97 -5.98
C LEU A 176 -19.65 15.49 -6.18
N HIS A 177 -20.85 15.96 -6.50
CA HIS A 177 -21.15 17.39 -6.70
C HIS A 177 -22.11 17.95 -5.64
N SER A 178 -22.43 17.14 -4.62
CA SER A 178 -23.27 17.59 -3.50
C SER A 178 -22.52 18.51 -2.54
N GLU A 179 -23.24 19.42 -1.88
CA GLU A 179 -22.66 20.30 -0.85
C GLU A 179 -22.05 19.49 0.31
N GLU A 180 -22.67 18.35 0.66
CA GLU A 180 -22.15 17.48 1.72
C GLU A 180 -20.85 16.79 1.30
N TYR A 181 -20.72 16.38 0.03
CA TYR A 181 -19.46 15.86 -0.49
C TYR A 181 -18.35 16.92 -0.45
N TYR A 182 -18.63 18.15 -0.91
CA TYR A 182 -17.65 19.24 -0.82
C TYR A 182 -17.24 19.51 0.63
N LYS A 183 -18.17 19.55 1.58
CA LYS A 183 -17.87 19.71 3.01
C LYS A 183 -17.02 18.56 3.55
N MET A 184 -17.23 17.33 3.09
CA MET A 184 -16.40 16.18 3.44
C MET A 184 -14.96 16.37 2.94
N VAL A 185 -14.78 16.72 1.67
CA VAL A 185 -13.47 17.00 1.06
C VAL A 185 -12.76 18.16 1.76
N GLN A 186 -13.48 19.23 2.11
CA GLN A 186 -12.91 20.41 2.77
C GLN A 186 -12.29 20.11 4.14
N ARG A 187 -12.83 19.12 4.87
CA ARG A 187 -12.27 18.68 6.17
C ARG A 187 -10.91 18.01 6.04
N SER A 188 -10.53 17.59 4.83
CA SER A 188 -9.22 16.99 4.60
C SER A 188 -8.07 17.97 4.79
N LEU A 189 -8.31 19.29 4.67
CA LEU A 189 -7.27 20.30 4.85
C LEU A 189 -6.88 20.44 6.32
N MET A 190 -5.92 19.60 6.74
CA MET A 190 -5.39 19.57 8.12
C MET A 190 -4.51 20.78 8.42
N ASN A 191 -3.64 21.16 7.49
CA ASN A 191 -2.82 22.36 7.60
C ASN A 191 -2.57 22.94 6.21
N LEU A 192 -2.82 24.23 6.02
CA LEU A 192 -2.52 24.90 4.75
C LEU A 192 -1.01 25.15 4.59
N GLY A 193 -0.33 25.44 5.70
CA GLY A 193 1.10 25.70 5.71
C GLY A 193 1.55 26.92 4.89
N ASN A 194 2.81 26.87 4.49
CA ASN A 194 3.49 27.74 3.57
C ASN A 194 3.26 27.25 2.13
N THR A 195 2.35 27.95 1.44
CA THR A 195 1.94 27.58 0.07
C THR A 195 2.84 28.17 -1.02
N TYR A 196 3.95 28.84 -0.66
CA TYR A 196 4.83 29.55 -1.62
C TYR A 196 5.34 28.61 -2.73
N ARG A 197 5.94 27.47 -2.37
CA ARG A 197 6.50 26.54 -3.36
C ARG A 197 5.38 25.93 -4.24
N ILE A 198 4.23 25.54 -3.68
CA ILE A 198 3.08 25.04 -4.48
C ILE A 198 2.60 26.09 -5.48
N ARG A 199 2.44 27.35 -5.06
CA ARG A 199 2.06 28.45 -5.94
C ARG A 199 3.06 28.60 -7.10
N LYS A 200 4.36 28.48 -6.85
CA LYS A 200 5.40 28.50 -7.90
C LYS A 200 5.25 27.34 -8.89
N VAL A 201 4.89 26.14 -8.43
CA VAL A 201 4.60 25.00 -9.31
C VAL A 201 3.38 25.30 -10.20
N ILE A 202 2.30 25.84 -9.63
CA ILE A 202 1.08 26.22 -10.39
C ILE A 202 1.40 27.32 -11.43
N GLU A 203 2.17 28.35 -11.05
CA GLU A 203 2.64 29.40 -11.96
C GLU A 203 3.49 28.82 -13.10
N LYS A 204 4.40 27.89 -12.79
CA LYS A 204 5.24 27.18 -13.77
C LYS A 204 4.38 26.39 -14.76
N ALA A 205 3.38 25.67 -14.27
CA ALA A 205 2.42 24.91 -15.08
C ALA A 205 1.64 25.83 -16.05
N ARG A 206 1.07 26.92 -15.55
CA ARG A 206 0.30 27.91 -16.35
C ARG A 206 1.15 28.60 -17.41
N ALA A 207 2.44 28.79 -17.12
CA ALA A 207 3.41 29.34 -18.06
C ALA A 207 3.78 28.37 -19.20
N GLY A 208 3.28 27.13 -19.19
CA GLY A 208 3.62 26.10 -20.19
C GLY A 208 5.02 25.52 -20.03
N LYS A 209 5.68 25.75 -18.89
CA LYS A 209 6.98 25.14 -18.57
C LYS A 209 6.75 23.76 -17.98
N GLU A 210 7.60 22.80 -18.31
CA GLU A 210 7.47 21.44 -17.79
C GLU A 210 7.44 21.42 -16.26
N VAL A 211 6.46 20.71 -15.69
CA VAL A 211 6.27 20.50 -14.26
C VAL A 211 6.28 19.01 -13.97
N THR A 212 7.05 18.56 -12.97
CA THR A 212 7.05 17.15 -12.56
C THR A 212 6.37 16.99 -11.21
N LEU A 213 5.33 16.15 -11.13
CA LEU A 213 4.66 15.77 -9.89
C LEU A 213 5.07 14.35 -9.50
N ALA A 214 5.63 14.18 -8.31
CA ALA A 214 6.03 12.89 -7.76
C ALA A 214 5.20 12.49 -6.55
N PHE A 215 4.94 11.19 -6.43
CA PHE A 215 4.21 10.57 -5.35
C PHE A 215 5.06 9.41 -4.80
N ILE A 216 5.37 9.43 -3.51
CA ILE A 216 6.11 8.38 -2.82
C ILE A 216 5.36 7.92 -1.58
N GLY A 217 5.23 6.60 -1.42
CA GLY A 217 4.48 6.02 -0.31
C GLY A 217 4.40 4.51 -0.34
N GLY A 218 3.43 3.97 0.41
CA GLY A 218 3.15 2.54 0.52
C GLY A 218 2.28 1.96 -0.61
N SER A 219 1.52 0.91 -0.29
CA SER A 219 0.63 0.20 -1.23
C SER A 219 -0.49 1.08 -1.79
N ILE A 220 -1.02 2.01 -0.99
CA ILE A 220 -2.05 2.94 -1.45
C ILE A 220 -1.49 3.85 -2.54
N THR A 221 -0.25 4.32 -2.39
CA THR A 221 0.47 5.09 -3.41
C THR A 221 0.85 4.26 -4.63
N GLN A 222 1.16 2.97 -4.46
CA GLN A 222 1.33 2.03 -5.58
C GLN A 222 0.04 1.93 -6.40
N GLY A 223 -1.11 1.96 -5.72
CA GLY A 223 -2.45 1.96 -6.29
C GLY A 223 -3.31 0.78 -5.84
N ALA A 224 -2.93 0.05 -4.80
CA ALA A 224 -3.70 -1.08 -4.31
C ALA A 224 -5.19 -0.71 -4.07
N GLY A 225 -6.09 -1.61 -4.47
CA GLY A 225 -7.54 -1.40 -4.49
C GLY A 225 -8.08 -0.58 -5.67
N ALA A 226 -7.21 0.08 -6.45
CA ALA A 226 -7.59 0.70 -7.72
C ALA A 226 -7.59 -0.32 -8.86
N VAL A 227 -8.59 -0.22 -9.73
CA VAL A 227 -8.84 -1.17 -10.81
C VAL A 227 -9.19 -0.42 -12.10
N PRO A 228 -8.28 -0.32 -13.09
CA PRO A 228 -6.90 -0.80 -13.06
C PRO A 228 -5.96 0.06 -12.20
N ILE A 229 -4.96 -0.59 -11.61
CA ILE A 229 -4.07 -0.04 -10.57
C ILE A 229 -3.32 1.25 -10.96
N HIS A 230 -2.88 1.35 -12.21
CA HIS A 230 -2.03 2.44 -12.70
C HIS A 230 -2.79 3.74 -13.01
N THR A 231 -4.08 3.68 -13.37
CA THR A 231 -4.87 4.87 -13.77
C THR A 231 -6.04 5.19 -12.84
N GLU A 232 -6.53 4.24 -12.04
CA GLU A 232 -7.60 4.49 -11.09
C GLU A 232 -7.09 4.82 -9.67
N CYS A 233 -5.77 4.85 -9.47
CA CYS A 233 -5.17 5.25 -8.20
C CYS A 233 -5.20 6.77 -7.98
N TYR A 234 -5.16 7.18 -6.71
CA TYR A 234 -5.24 8.59 -6.32
C TYR A 234 -4.11 9.42 -6.91
N ALA A 235 -2.89 8.86 -7.01
CA ALA A 235 -1.72 9.55 -7.53
C ALA A 235 -1.93 9.97 -8.99
N TYR A 236 -2.40 9.04 -9.83
CA TYR A 236 -2.72 9.33 -11.22
C TYR A 236 -3.89 10.30 -11.35
N LYS A 237 -4.97 10.09 -10.59
CA LYS A 237 -6.14 10.99 -10.59
C LYS A 237 -5.76 12.42 -10.16
N ALA A 238 -4.96 12.58 -9.10
CA ALA A 238 -4.48 13.87 -8.64
C ALA A 238 -3.59 14.56 -9.69
N TYR A 239 -2.70 13.80 -10.34
CA TYR A 239 -1.92 14.28 -11.49
C TYR A 239 -2.84 14.79 -12.63
N GLN A 240 -3.86 14.02 -13.00
CA GLN A 240 -4.82 14.41 -14.05
C GLN A 240 -5.63 15.66 -13.66
N LEU A 241 -6.07 15.77 -12.41
CA LEU A 241 -6.76 16.95 -11.91
C LEU A 241 -5.86 18.18 -11.96
N PHE A 242 -4.61 18.07 -11.50
CA PHE A 242 -3.63 19.16 -11.59
C PHE A 242 -3.38 19.57 -13.06
N GLN A 243 -3.16 18.59 -13.95
CA GLN A 243 -2.94 18.85 -15.36
C GLN A 243 -4.15 19.55 -15.99
N LYS A 244 -5.35 19.03 -15.79
CA LYS A 244 -6.60 19.61 -16.31
C LYS A 244 -6.81 21.05 -15.83
N ARG A 245 -6.42 21.36 -14.59
CA ARG A 245 -6.72 22.64 -13.94
C ARG A 245 -5.68 23.72 -14.21
N PHE A 246 -4.39 23.37 -14.23
CA PHE A 246 -3.30 24.36 -14.21
C PHE A 246 -2.38 24.30 -15.43
N ALA A 247 -2.30 23.16 -16.12
CA ALA A 247 -1.34 22.97 -17.20
C ALA A 247 -1.73 23.74 -18.47
N ARG A 248 -0.71 24.07 -19.26
CA ARG A 248 -0.86 24.57 -20.63
C ARG A 248 -0.07 23.67 -21.57
N ASN A 249 -0.75 23.05 -22.53
CA ASN A 249 -0.16 22.14 -23.52
C ASN A 249 0.37 20.81 -22.94
N ASN A 250 -0.32 20.21 -21.96
CA ASN A 250 0.06 18.91 -21.36
C ASN A 250 1.51 18.86 -20.86
N ASN A 251 1.96 19.93 -20.20
CA ASN A 251 3.32 20.14 -19.73
C ASN A 251 3.58 19.55 -18.32
N VAL A 252 2.83 18.53 -17.90
CA VAL A 252 2.97 17.93 -16.57
C VAL A 252 3.43 16.48 -16.68
N ARG A 253 4.59 16.18 -16.10
CA ARG A 253 5.14 14.83 -15.93
C ARG A 253 4.65 14.22 -14.62
N PHE A 254 4.54 12.90 -14.61
CA PHE A 254 4.02 12.11 -13.50
C PHE A 254 5.04 11.07 -13.08
N ILE A 255 5.34 11.01 -11.78
CA ILE A 255 6.18 10.00 -11.15
C ILE A 255 5.39 9.33 -10.04
N LYS A 256 5.18 8.02 -10.13
CA LYS A 256 4.54 7.22 -9.06
C LYS A 256 5.54 6.18 -8.54
N ALA A 257 5.94 6.36 -7.30
CA ALA A 257 6.95 5.57 -6.60
C ALA A 257 6.38 4.95 -5.32
N GLY A 258 5.26 4.23 -5.43
CA GLY A 258 4.67 3.50 -4.32
C GLY A 258 5.20 2.06 -4.25
N VAL A 259 5.53 1.59 -3.05
CA VAL A 259 5.96 0.19 -2.82
C VAL A 259 5.13 -0.41 -1.70
N GLY A 260 4.43 -1.51 -2.01
CA GLY A 260 3.47 -2.11 -1.10
C GLY A 260 4.08 -2.62 0.21
N GLY A 261 3.44 -2.31 1.33
CA GLY A 261 3.83 -2.83 2.65
C GLY A 261 5.10 -2.21 3.24
N THR A 262 5.67 -1.14 2.67
CA THR A 262 6.95 -0.59 3.12
C THR A 262 6.80 0.71 3.91
N PRO A 263 7.50 0.87 5.04
CA PRO A 263 7.51 2.11 5.81
C PRO A 263 8.46 3.16 5.21
N SER A 264 8.53 4.33 5.83
CA SER A 264 9.38 5.44 5.41
C SER A 264 10.88 5.15 5.50
N GLU A 265 11.36 4.17 6.27
CA GLU A 265 12.79 3.76 6.24
C GLU A 265 13.21 3.33 4.84
N LEU A 266 12.45 2.42 4.22
CA LEU A 266 12.74 1.99 2.86
C LEU A 266 12.46 3.11 1.86
N GLY A 267 11.36 3.85 2.05
CA GLY A 267 10.99 5.00 1.21
C GLY A 267 12.09 6.06 1.11
N MET A 268 12.75 6.36 2.22
CA MET A 268 13.87 7.28 2.31
C MET A 268 15.10 6.76 1.57
N ILE A 269 15.44 5.47 1.73
CA ILE A 269 16.61 4.86 1.08
C ILE A 269 16.42 4.79 -0.45
N ARG A 270 15.21 4.45 -0.91
CA ARG A 270 14.91 4.33 -2.35
C ARG A 270 14.55 5.65 -3.04
N PHE A 271 14.47 6.76 -2.31
CA PHE A 271 14.02 8.04 -2.88
C PHE A 271 14.81 8.46 -4.12
N ASP A 272 16.15 8.41 -4.07
CA ASP A 272 16.99 8.76 -5.22
C ASP A 272 16.77 7.78 -6.40
N ARG A 273 16.69 6.48 -6.11
CA ARG A 273 16.49 5.42 -7.10
C ARG A 273 15.13 5.50 -7.79
N ASP A 274 14.08 5.88 -7.07
CA ASP A 274 12.70 5.78 -7.55
C ASP A 274 12.11 7.11 -7.97
N VAL A 275 12.50 8.22 -7.34
CA VAL A 275 11.92 9.54 -7.60
C VAL A 275 12.88 10.42 -8.41
N LEU A 276 14.18 10.37 -8.12
CA LEU A 276 15.21 11.16 -8.84
C LEU A 276 15.88 10.37 -9.97
N ARG A 277 15.31 9.21 -10.31
CA ARG A 277 15.81 8.31 -11.35
C ARG A 277 16.06 9.06 -12.65
N GLU A 278 17.10 8.66 -13.36
CA GLU A 278 17.44 9.23 -14.68
C GLU A 278 17.61 10.77 -14.68
N GLY A 279 17.87 11.37 -13.52
CA GLY A 279 18.06 12.82 -13.37
C GLY A 279 16.76 13.62 -13.25
N GLU A 280 15.63 12.96 -12.95
CA GLU A 280 14.35 13.62 -12.69
C GLU A 280 14.44 14.66 -11.56
N GLN A 281 13.76 15.78 -11.75
CA GLN A 281 13.72 16.91 -10.82
C GLN A 281 12.25 17.24 -10.50
N PRO A 282 11.59 16.52 -9.58
CA PRO A 282 10.21 16.81 -9.21
C PRO A 282 10.07 18.25 -8.72
N ASP A 283 9.02 18.95 -9.17
CA ASP A 283 8.64 20.27 -8.69
C ASP A 283 7.76 20.18 -7.44
N LEU A 284 7.00 19.09 -7.31
CA LEU A 284 6.16 18.79 -6.16
C LEU A 284 6.26 17.31 -5.80
N VAL A 285 6.42 17.02 -4.52
CA VAL A 285 6.44 15.65 -3.99
C VAL A 285 5.32 15.48 -2.96
N VAL A 286 4.44 14.50 -3.17
CA VAL A 286 3.47 14.02 -2.18
C VAL A 286 4.08 12.84 -1.43
N ILE A 287 4.12 12.93 -0.11
CA ILE A 287 4.69 11.89 0.78
C ILE A 287 3.54 11.27 1.59
N GLU A 288 3.39 9.94 1.51
CA GLU A 288 2.26 9.20 2.06
C GLU A 288 2.73 7.90 2.75
N PHE A 289 2.90 7.95 4.08
CA PHE A 289 3.33 6.80 4.89
C PHE A 289 2.55 6.62 6.21
N ALA A 290 1.48 7.38 6.40
CA ALA A 290 0.77 7.47 7.69
C ALA A 290 0.13 6.15 8.14
N VAL A 291 -0.03 5.17 7.27
CA VAL A 291 -0.57 3.85 7.61
C VAL A 291 0.48 2.73 7.54
N ASN A 292 1.71 3.05 7.13
CA ASN A 292 2.80 2.09 6.97
C ASN A 292 3.86 2.21 8.08
N ASP A 293 4.08 3.42 8.62
CA ASP A 293 5.15 3.72 9.59
C ASP A 293 4.94 3.15 11.01
N GLU A 294 4.01 2.21 11.20
CA GLU A 294 3.93 1.52 12.49
C GLU A 294 5.12 0.58 12.67
N GLY A 295 5.54 -0.04 11.56
CA GLY A 295 6.75 -0.85 11.47
C GLY A 295 8.04 -0.05 11.57
N ASP A 296 7.99 1.29 11.50
CA ASP A 296 9.20 2.12 11.56
C ASP A 296 9.87 2.01 12.95
N GLU A 297 11.08 1.48 12.97
CA GLU A 297 11.90 1.27 14.18
C GLU A 297 12.36 2.61 14.77
N THR A 298 12.53 3.62 13.91
CA THR A 298 13.01 4.96 14.25
C THR A 298 11.90 5.90 14.72
N LYS A 299 10.63 5.45 14.65
CA LYS A 299 9.43 6.15 15.14
C LYS A 299 9.29 7.58 14.59
N GLY A 300 9.64 7.77 13.32
CA GLY A 300 9.44 9.01 12.56
C GLY A 300 10.72 9.78 12.22
N ASP A 301 11.91 9.36 12.68
CA ASP A 301 13.18 9.96 12.25
C ASP A 301 13.39 9.75 10.75
N CYS A 302 13.13 8.55 10.22
CA CYS A 302 13.21 8.29 8.78
C CYS A 302 12.18 9.09 7.97
N TYR A 303 10.95 9.21 8.46
CA TYR A 303 9.92 10.03 7.83
C TYR A 303 10.34 11.50 7.71
N GLU A 304 10.81 12.09 8.81
CA GLU A 304 11.28 13.47 8.80
C GLU A 304 12.57 13.63 7.98
N SER A 305 13.48 12.67 8.05
CA SER A 305 14.69 12.63 7.23
C SER A 305 14.35 12.65 5.73
N LEU A 306 13.36 11.88 5.28
CA LEU A 306 12.84 11.94 3.90
C LEU A 306 12.28 13.32 3.56
N VAL A 307 11.41 13.88 4.41
CA VAL A 307 10.83 15.23 4.20
C VAL A 307 11.93 16.28 4.05
N ARG A 308 12.91 16.28 4.96
CA ARG A 308 14.02 17.23 4.94
C ARG A 308 14.93 17.04 3.73
N LYS A 309 15.20 15.79 3.33
CA LYS A 309 15.96 15.44 2.12
C LYS A 309 15.31 16.05 0.87
N VAL A 310 13.98 15.92 0.74
CA VAL A 310 13.22 16.53 -0.36
C VAL A 310 13.29 18.06 -0.31
N LEU A 311 13.02 18.67 0.85
CA LEU A 311 13.00 20.13 1.00
C LEU A 311 14.34 20.80 0.68
N LYS A 312 15.45 20.08 0.88
CA LYS A 312 16.84 20.52 0.66
C LYS A 312 17.37 20.24 -0.75
N LEU A 313 16.59 19.63 -1.64
CA LEU A 313 17.01 19.45 -3.03
C LEU A 313 17.33 20.81 -3.70
N PRO A 314 18.34 20.87 -4.60
CA PRO A 314 18.84 22.15 -5.13
C PRO A 314 17.78 23.01 -5.84
N TRP A 315 16.77 22.38 -6.46
CA TRP A 315 15.69 23.07 -7.16
C TRP A 315 14.46 23.36 -6.28
N ARG A 316 14.52 23.06 -4.98
CA ARG A 316 13.54 23.46 -3.95
C ARG A 316 12.10 23.03 -4.29
N PRO A 317 11.81 21.72 -4.38
CA PRO A 317 10.45 21.22 -4.63
C PRO A 317 9.46 21.63 -3.54
N ALA A 318 8.20 21.73 -3.91
CA ALA A 318 7.09 21.75 -2.96
C ALA A 318 6.90 20.36 -2.35
N VAL A 319 6.45 20.32 -1.09
CA VAL A 319 6.13 19.07 -0.37
C VAL A 319 4.70 19.14 0.15
N VAL A 320 3.95 18.06 -0.04
CA VAL A 320 2.63 17.84 0.55
C VAL A 320 2.67 16.55 1.36
N LEU A 321 2.21 16.60 2.61
CA LEU A 321 2.08 15.40 3.44
C LEU A 321 0.64 14.88 3.35
N LEU A 322 0.47 13.63 2.96
CA LEU A 322 -0.83 12.96 2.84
C LEU A 322 -0.97 11.88 3.91
N PHE A 323 -2.04 11.96 4.70
CA PHE A 323 -2.34 11.02 5.77
C PHE A 323 -3.53 10.14 5.37
N SER A 324 -3.23 8.97 4.82
CA SER A 324 -4.21 7.91 4.52
C SER A 324 -4.85 7.34 5.80
N VAL A 325 -5.85 6.47 5.65
CA VAL A 325 -6.59 5.86 6.76
C VAL A 325 -6.99 4.43 6.42
N PHE A 326 -6.94 3.53 7.42
CA PHE A 326 -7.44 2.16 7.30
C PHE A 326 -8.92 2.04 7.69
N ALA A 327 -9.56 0.93 7.34
CA ALA A 327 -10.99 0.73 7.55
C ALA A 327 -11.40 0.66 9.03
N ASN A 328 -10.46 0.48 9.94
CA ASN A 328 -10.66 0.58 11.39
C ASN A 328 -10.50 2.02 11.93
N ASP A 329 -10.51 3.02 11.05
CA ASP A 329 -10.43 4.45 11.37
C ASP A 329 -9.10 4.86 12.04
N TRP A 330 -8.00 4.19 11.65
CA TRP A 330 -6.67 4.36 12.23
C TRP A 330 -5.63 4.85 11.22
N ASN A 331 -4.72 5.72 11.68
CA ASN A 331 -3.47 6.10 11.03
C ASN A 331 -2.47 6.69 12.06
N LEU A 332 -1.31 7.14 11.59
CA LEU A 332 -0.23 7.77 12.36
C LEU A 332 -0.16 9.29 12.22
N GLN A 333 -1.26 9.96 11.85
CA GLN A 333 -1.23 11.42 11.66
C GLN A 333 -0.77 12.15 12.93
N GLU A 334 -1.14 11.69 14.12
CA GLU A 334 -0.69 12.31 15.39
C GLU A 334 0.82 12.18 15.62
N ARG A 335 1.43 11.07 15.20
CA ARG A 335 2.88 10.85 15.28
C ARG A 335 3.63 11.74 14.28
N LEU A 336 3.10 11.85 13.06
CA LEU A 336 3.84 12.40 11.92
C LEU A 336 3.52 13.88 11.61
N GLN A 337 2.35 14.40 12.02
CA GLN A 337 1.99 15.83 11.82
C GLN A 337 2.94 16.86 12.46
N PRO A 338 3.69 16.57 13.55
CA PRO A 338 4.69 17.51 14.06
C PRO A 338 5.73 17.91 13.00
N VAL A 339 6.08 17.00 12.08
CA VAL A 339 6.99 17.28 10.95
C VAL A 339 6.42 18.35 10.03
N GLY A 340 5.15 18.22 9.64
CA GLY A 340 4.49 19.23 8.81
C GLY A 340 4.36 20.57 9.53
N ARG A 341 4.12 20.59 10.84
CA ARG A 341 4.10 21.83 11.64
C ARG A 341 5.47 22.50 11.73
N GLN A 342 6.55 21.72 11.87
CA GLN A 342 7.92 22.22 12.01
C GLN A 342 8.41 23.00 10.78
N TYR A 343 8.03 22.54 9.60
CA TYR A 343 8.43 23.16 8.32
C TYR A 343 7.31 23.96 7.66
N ASP A 344 6.21 24.21 8.38
CA ASP A 344 4.99 24.88 7.90
C ASP A 344 4.52 24.27 6.57
N LEU A 345 4.35 22.95 6.48
CA LEU A 345 4.00 22.25 5.25
C LEU A 345 2.48 22.07 5.07
N PRO A 346 1.99 22.10 3.84
CA PRO A 346 0.65 21.63 3.49
C PRO A 346 0.43 20.16 3.90
N MET A 347 -0.67 19.90 4.61
CA MET A 347 -1.06 18.59 5.12
C MET A 347 -2.52 18.27 4.76
N VAL A 348 -2.74 17.09 4.22
CA VAL A 348 -4.06 16.56 3.84
C VAL A 348 -4.35 15.27 4.63
N SER A 349 -5.43 15.25 5.40
CA SER A 349 -5.88 14.09 6.16
C SER A 349 -7.12 13.46 5.54
N ILE A 350 -6.97 12.23 5.04
CA ILE A 350 -8.10 11.44 4.55
C ILE A 350 -8.95 10.98 5.73
N LEU A 351 -8.34 10.67 6.87
CA LEU A 351 -9.05 10.32 8.11
C LEU A 351 -10.05 11.41 8.50
N ASP A 352 -9.61 12.67 8.51
CA ASP A 352 -10.47 13.81 8.91
C ASP A 352 -11.63 14.03 7.93
N ALA A 353 -11.42 13.69 6.65
CA ALA A 353 -12.43 13.77 5.61
C ALA A 353 -13.51 12.69 5.76
N VAL A 354 -13.12 11.42 5.81
CA VAL A 354 -14.08 10.31 5.60
C VAL A 354 -14.58 9.65 6.88
N THR A 355 -13.78 9.57 7.94
CA THR A 355 -14.16 8.87 9.19
C THR A 355 -15.44 9.41 9.84
N PRO A 356 -15.74 10.73 9.83
CA PRO A 356 -17.02 11.23 10.34
C PRO A 356 -18.25 10.57 9.68
N GLN A 357 -18.14 10.19 8.40
CA GLN A 357 -19.21 9.54 7.62
C GLN A 357 -19.51 8.12 8.13
N PHE A 358 -18.53 7.44 8.70
CA PHE A 358 -18.65 6.05 9.15
C PHE A 358 -19.13 5.92 10.58
N SER A 359 -18.90 6.95 11.40
CA SER A 359 -19.28 6.98 12.81
C SER A 359 -20.77 7.24 13.07
N GLY A 360 -21.55 7.59 12.04
CA GLY A 360 -22.95 8.00 12.17
C GLY A 360 -23.15 9.37 12.84
N LYS A 361 -22.08 10.15 13.04
CA LYS A 361 -22.13 11.50 13.62
C LYS A 361 -22.66 12.56 12.65
N GLU A 362 -22.62 12.29 11.36
CA GLU A 362 -23.12 13.19 10.32
C GLU A 362 -24.63 13.03 10.13
N GLN A 363 -25.34 14.16 9.97
CA GLN A 363 -26.79 14.16 9.75
C GLN A 363 -27.20 13.50 8.43
N LYS A 364 -26.31 13.56 7.42
CA LYS A 364 -26.48 12.95 6.10
C LYS A 364 -25.17 12.29 5.70
N ARG A 365 -25.17 10.96 5.62
CA ARG A 365 -24.01 10.16 5.21
C ARG A 365 -23.79 10.32 3.70
N VAL A 366 -22.59 10.73 3.32
CA VAL A 366 -22.18 10.90 1.91
C VAL A 366 -21.69 9.58 1.31
N ILE A 367 -20.95 8.80 2.08
CA ILE A 367 -20.29 7.56 1.63
C ILE A 367 -20.25 6.51 2.74
N THR A 368 -20.30 5.23 2.37
CA THR A 368 -20.14 4.09 3.31
C THR A 368 -18.71 3.55 3.34
N LYS A 369 -18.37 2.73 4.35
CA LYS A 369 -17.09 2.01 4.36
C LYS A 369 -16.93 1.11 3.15
N ASN A 370 -17.99 0.38 2.73
CA ASN A 370 -17.94 -0.44 1.52
C ASN A 370 -17.65 0.37 0.25
N GLN A 371 -18.21 1.57 0.12
CA GLN A 371 -17.97 2.43 -1.03
C GLN A 371 -16.55 3.02 -1.05
N PHE A 372 -15.97 3.31 0.12
CA PHE A 372 -14.62 3.87 0.22
C PHE A 372 -13.51 2.81 0.19
N PHE A 373 -13.66 1.71 0.93
CA PHE A 373 -12.63 0.70 1.14
C PHE A 373 -12.84 -0.52 0.26
N TYR A 374 -11.81 -0.94 -0.48
CA TYR A 374 -11.77 -2.18 -1.25
C TYR A 374 -11.64 -3.39 -0.32
N ASP A 375 -10.69 -3.31 0.61
CA ASP A 375 -10.45 -4.25 1.70
C ASP A 375 -10.18 -3.46 2.99
N MET A 376 -9.69 -4.11 4.06
CA MET A 376 -9.45 -3.41 5.34
C MET A 376 -8.37 -2.33 5.31
N PHE A 377 -7.54 -2.28 4.27
CA PHE A 377 -6.40 -1.38 4.12
C PHE A 377 -6.59 -0.37 3.00
N HIS A 378 -7.11 -0.82 1.84
CA HIS A 378 -6.99 -0.12 0.58
C HIS A 378 -8.31 0.52 0.14
N PRO A 379 -8.27 1.71 -0.51
CA PRO A 379 -9.46 2.33 -1.07
C PRO A 379 -9.90 1.70 -2.39
N THR A 380 -11.19 1.79 -2.70
CA THR A 380 -11.76 1.49 -4.04
C THR A 380 -11.39 2.58 -5.05
N ASN A 381 -11.77 2.43 -6.32
CA ASN A 381 -11.70 3.52 -7.32
C ASN A 381 -12.36 4.82 -6.83
N LEU A 382 -13.47 4.71 -6.12
CA LEU A 382 -14.16 5.86 -5.53
C LEU A 382 -13.36 6.43 -4.35
N GLY A 383 -12.80 5.58 -3.49
CA GLY A 383 -11.92 6.03 -2.41
C GLY A 383 -10.69 6.77 -2.93
N HIS A 384 -10.03 6.23 -3.97
CA HIS A 384 -8.91 6.89 -4.67
C HIS A 384 -9.33 8.21 -5.34
N THR A 385 -10.56 8.30 -5.85
CA THR A 385 -11.11 9.57 -6.37
C THR A 385 -11.26 10.60 -5.26
N ILE A 386 -11.81 10.22 -4.10
CA ILE A 386 -11.95 11.11 -2.94
C ILE A 386 -10.58 11.60 -2.45
N MET A 387 -9.58 10.72 -2.40
CA MET A 387 -8.22 11.09 -2.04
C MET A 387 -7.63 12.13 -3.02
N ALA A 388 -7.85 11.94 -4.32
CA ALA A 388 -7.43 12.90 -5.34
C ALA A 388 -8.16 14.25 -5.23
N ASP A 389 -9.47 14.24 -4.96
CA ASP A 389 -10.26 15.46 -4.75
C ASP A 389 -9.80 16.24 -3.50
N CYS A 390 -9.37 15.54 -2.44
CA CYS A 390 -8.76 16.16 -1.26
C CYS A 390 -7.45 16.89 -1.59
N LEU A 391 -6.59 16.27 -2.42
CA LEU A 391 -5.38 16.93 -2.93
C LEU A 391 -5.73 18.09 -3.86
N GLU A 392 -6.72 17.95 -4.75
CA GLU A 392 -7.17 19.04 -5.62
C GLU A 392 -7.67 20.23 -4.81
N TYR A 393 -8.47 19.98 -3.77
CA TYR A 393 -8.95 21.04 -2.88
C TYR A 393 -7.80 21.81 -2.23
N LEU A 394 -6.76 21.13 -1.75
CA LEU A 394 -5.55 21.80 -1.27
C LEU A 394 -4.94 22.72 -2.35
N MET A 395 -4.78 22.22 -3.58
CA MET A 395 -4.21 23.01 -4.68
C MET A 395 -5.07 24.23 -5.02
N GLU A 396 -6.40 24.08 -5.01
CA GLU A 396 -7.36 25.17 -5.22
C GLU A 396 -7.24 26.25 -4.15
N VAL A 397 -7.15 25.87 -2.87
CA VAL A 397 -6.96 26.83 -1.78
C VAL A 397 -5.60 27.53 -1.90
N CYS A 398 -4.55 26.81 -2.30
CA CYS A 398 -3.22 27.41 -2.52
C CYS A 398 -3.22 28.44 -3.65
N ASP A 399 -3.98 28.18 -4.73
CA ASP A 399 -4.11 29.05 -5.89
C ASP A 399 -4.93 30.32 -5.61
N THR A 400 -5.99 30.18 -4.82
CA THR A 400 -6.95 31.26 -4.55
C THR A 400 -6.62 32.08 -3.30
N SER A 401 -5.78 31.56 -2.41
CA SER A 401 -5.31 32.32 -1.25
C SER A 401 -4.61 33.60 -1.70
N ASP A 402 -5.13 34.76 -1.26
CA ASP A 402 -4.63 36.08 -1.64
C ASP A 402 -3.09 36.14 -1.57
N HIS A 403 -2.49 36.84 -2.54
CA HIS A 403 -1.05 37.13 -2.61
C HIS A 403 -0.46 37.75 -1.33
N ALA A 404 -1.25 38.00 -0.29
CA ALA A 404 -0.88 38.65 0.97
C ALA A 404 0.18 37.93 1.81
N ARG A 405 0.71 36.77 1.39
CA ARG A 405 1.97 36.21 1.94
C ARG A 405 3.22 36.48 1.11
N VAL A 406 3.07 36.84 -0.17
CA VAL A 406 4.14 37.40 -1.01
C VAL A 406 4.50 38.75 -0.38
N ASP A 407 5.58 38.78 0.39
CA ASP A 407 6.03 39.86 1.27
C ASP A 407 5.26 40.04 2.59
N SER A 408 4.69 38.97 3.19
CA SER A 408 4.26 39.09 4.59
C SER A 408 5.51 39.24 5.49
N PHE A 409 5.75 40.48 5.92
CA PHE A 409 6.72 40.92 6.92
C PHE A 409 6.55 40.23 8.29
N ARG A 410 6.61 38.89 8.35
CA ARG A 410 6.90 38.17 9.59
C ARG A 410 8.42 38.29 9.79
N GLN A 411 8.82 39.22 10.66
CA GLN A 411 10.22 39.47 11.03
C GLN A 411 11.15 40.00 9.91
N GLY A 412 10.64 40.29 8.71
CA GLY A 412 11.44 40.80 7.59
C GLY A 412 12.13 39.71 6.74
N MET A 413 11.70 38.45 6.87
CA MET A 413 12.20 37.31 6.11
C MET A 413 11.16 36.84 5.08
N THR A 414 11.63 36.36 3.94
CA THR A 414 10.83 35.68 2.91
C THR A 414 10.35 34.31 3.39
N GLU A 415 9.31 33.75 2.77
CA GLU A 415 8.80 32.41 3.11
C GLU A 415 9.88 31.31 2.97
N GLU A 416 10.81 31.48 2.03
CA GLU A 416 11.92 30.55 1.82
C GLU A 416 12.99 30.71 2.91
N GLU A 417 13.31 31.93 3.34
CA GLU A 417 14.26 32.15 4.45
C GLU A 417 13.74 31.60 5.78
N VAL A 418 12.42 31.68 6.02
CA VAL A 418 11.79 31.05 7.20
C VAL A 418 11.95 29.54 7.15
N LEU A 419 11.68 28.91 5.99
CA LEU A 419 11.86 27.47 5.82
C LEU A 419 13.34 27.06 5.99
N GLU A 420 14.28 27.81 5.41
CA GLU A 420 15.71 27.55 5.58
C GLU A 420 16.15 27.66 7.04
N GLN A 421 15.60 28.61 7.81
CA GLN A 421 15.86 28.73 9.23
C GLN A 421 15.33 27.51 9.99
N CYS A 422 14.10 27.06 9.71
CA CYS A 422 13.56 25.82 10.30
C CYS A 422 14.43 24.60 9.97
N LEU A 423 14.92 24.48 8.73
CA LEU A 423 15.80 23.40 8.30
C LEU A 423 17.19 23.41 8.97
N ARG A 424 17.65 24.57 9.46
CA ARG A 424 18.89 24.71 10.26
C ARG A 424 18.65 24.46 11.76
N GLY A 425 17.41 24.56 12.22
CA GLY A 425 17.03 24.26 13.60
C GLY A 425 16.91 22.77 13.88
N GLU A 426 16.48 22.47 15.10
CA GLU A 426 16.21 21.10 15.55
C GLU A 426 15.07 20.47 14.73
N PRO A 427 15.14 19.17 14.43
CA PRO A 427 14.02 18.42 13.85
C PRO A 427 12.87 18.26 14.85
N ALA A 428 11.68 17.94 14.36
CA ALA A 428 10.49 17.68 15.19
C ALA A 428 10.57 16.33 15.91
N ILE A 429 11.13 15.34 15.23
CA ILE A 429 11.30 13.94 15.63
C ILE A 429 12.78 13.56 15.48
N GLY A 430 13.34 13.66 14.26
CA GLY A 430 14.71 13.26 13.96
C GLY A 430 15.16 13.64 12.54
N ASN A 431 16.47 13.70 12.31
CA ASN A 431 17.05 13.95 10.98
C ASN A 431 18.32 13.12 10.73
N SER A 432 18.46 11.99 11.42
CA SER A 432 19.68 11.19 11.46
C SER A 432 20.05 10.63 10.09
N PHE A 433 19.04 10.45 9.23
CA PHE A 433 19.14 9.75 7.97
C PHE A 433 18.90 10.65 6.75
N GLU A 434 18.86 11.97 6.93
CA GLU A 434 18.61 12.96 5.87
C GLU A 434 19.54 12.79 4.65
N LYS A 435 20.76 12.28 4.87
CA LYS A 435 21.78 12.04 3.85
C LYS A 435 22.00 10.56 3.52
N VAL A 436 21.03 9.70 3.85
CA VAL A 436 21.15 8.27 3.54
C VAL A 436 21.36 8.06 2.05
N LYS A 437 22.19 7.06 1.73
CA LYS A 437 22.49 6.58 0.38
C LYS A 437 22.22 5.08 0.31
N LEU A 438 21.74 4.64 -0.86
CA LEU A 438 21.65 3.21 -1.18
C LEU A 438 23.03 2.68 -1.58
N LEU A 439 23.35 1.49 -1.09
CA LEU A 439 24.46 0.66 -1.53
C LEU A 439 23.91 -0.70 -1.93
N ASP A 440 23.94 -1.00 -3.22
CA ASP A 440 23.56 -2.30 -3.80
C ASP A 440 24.73 -2.87 -4.63
N ARG A 441 24.53 -3.99 -5.32
CA ARG A 441 25.60 -4.66 -6.08
C ARG A 441 26.07 -3.90 -7.32
N ARG A 442 25.30 -2.92 -7.79
CA ARG A 442 25.68 -2.03 -8.90
C ARG A 442 26.47 -0.84 -8.37
N ASP A 443 26.10 -0.35 -7.20
CA ASP A 443 26.63 0.89 -6.65
C ASP A 443 28.01 0.66 -5.98
N GLY A 444 28.96 1.55 -6.26
CA GLY A 444 30.28 1.54 -5.62
C GLY A 444 30.38 2.65 -4.56
N TYR A 445 30.90 2.32 -3.38
CA TYR A 445 31.24 3.31 -2.35
C TYR A 445 32.71 3.14 -1.95
N GLU A 446 33.51 4.20 -2.10
CA GLU A 446 34.95 4.17 -1.77
C GLU A 446 35.21 3.82 -0.30
N GLY A 447 34.30 4.18 0.60
CA GLY A 447 34.37 3.87 2.02
C GLY A 447 33.86 2.47 2.39
N ALA A 448 33.51 1.63 1.40
CA ALA A 448 33.08 0.25 1.59
C ALA A 448 33.97 -0.76 0.86
N SER A 449 34.16 -1.92 1.47
CA SER A 449 34.76 -3.10 0.84
C SER A 449 33.98 -4.34 1.24
N MET A 450 33.80 -5.27 0.30
CA MET A 450 32.90 -6.41 0.48
C MET A 450 33.60 -7.73 0.18
N ARG A 451 33.20 -8.78 0.89
CA ARG A 451 33.53 -10.18 0.60
C ARG A 451 32.22 -10.96 0.55
N GLU A 452 31.81 -11.33 -0.65
CA GLU A 452 30.51 -11.98 -0.87
C GLU A 452 30.41 -13.37 -0.25
N GLY A 453 31.53 -14.06 -0.01
CA GLY A 453 31.53 -15.43 0.50
C GLY A 453 30.72 -16.36 -0.40
N GLY A 454 29.59 -16.86 0.11
CA GLY A 454 28.61 -17.69 -0.61
C GLY A 454 27.41 -16.92 -1.16
N PHE A 455 27.31 -15.61 -0.88
CA PHE A 455 26.28 -14.70 -1.39
C PHE A 455 26.63 -14.16 -2.78
N ASP A 456 27.05 -15.03 -3.69
CA ASP A 456 27.54 -14.65 -5.02
C ASP A 456 26.48 -14.84 -6.12
N ALA A 457 25.33 -15.45 -5.82
CA ALA A 457 24.20 -15.55 -6.74
C ALA A 457 23.38 -14.24 -6.81
N THR A 458 22.42 -14.19 -7.74
CA THR A 458 21.46 -13.09 -7.88
C THR A 458 20.06 -13.67 -7.81
N ASP A 459 19.23 -13.08 -6.96
CA ASP A 459 17.82 -13.40 -6.85
C ASP A 459 17.01 -12.64 -7.90
N HIS A 460 16.11 -13.35 -8.57
CA HIS A 460 15.21 -12.80 -9.59
C HIS A 460 13.75 -12.86 -9.16
N GLU A 461 13.45 -13.52 -8.03
CA GLU A 461 12.12 -13.54 -7.43
C GLU A 461 12.08 -12.41 -6.41
N LEU A 462 11.71 -11.22 -6.89
CA LEU A 462 11.73 -9.97 -6.13
C LEU A 462 10.33 -9.38 -6.02
N GLN A 463 10.10 -8.58 -4.99
CA GLN A 463 8.91 -7.74 -4.94
C GLN A 463 8.91 -6.85 -6.19
N CYS A 464 7.81 -6.85 -6.93
CA CYS A 464 7.68 -6.06 -8.15
C CYS A 464 6.46 -5.13 -8.03
N VAL A 465 6.58 -3.91 -8.52
CA VAL A 465 5.56 -2.86 -8.34
C VAL A 465 5.25 -2.12 -9.64
N GLU A 466 3.99 -1.75 -9.84
CA GLU A 466 3.58 -0.88 -10.94
C GLU A 466 4.04 0.56 -10.65
N MET A 467 5.00 1.05 -11.42
CA MET A 467 5.48 2.43 -11.35
C MET A 467 4.83 3.29 -12.44
N ASP A 468 4.69 4.59 -12.16
CA ASP A 468 4.15 5.56 -13.11
C ASP A 468 2.79 5.15 -13.72
N GLN A 469 2.72 5.05 -15.05
CA GLN A 469 1.55 4.59 -15.80
C GLN A 469 1.75 3.16 -16.33
N ASP A 470 2.84 2.48 -15.95
CA ASP A 470 3.14 1.16 -16.46
C ASP A 470 2.36 0.08 -15.68
N LEU A 471 1.77 -0.84 -16.44
CA LEU A 471 1.15 -2.06 -15.92
C LEU A 471 2.16 -3.19 -15.73
N CYS A 472 3.29 -3.13 -16.43
CA CYS A 472 4.41 -4.03 -16.18
C CYS A 472 5.03 -3.64 -14.85
N THR A 473 5.26 -4.64 -14.01
CA THR A 473 5.84 -4.41 -12.69
C THR A 473 7.36 -4.26 -12.79
N THR A 474 7.90 -3.32 -12.03
CA THR A 474 9.34 -3.08 -11.88
C THR A 474 9.86 -3.88 -10.68
N PRO A 475 10.91 -4.70 -10.82
CA PRO A 475 11.50 -5.39 -9.69
C PRO A 475 12.24 -4.42 -8.76
N GLU A 476 11.95 -4.52 -7.48
CA GLU A 476 12.58 -3.74 -6.42
C GLU A 476 13.92 -4.38 -6.02
N PHE A 477 14.99 -3.57 -6.02
CA PHE A 477 16.36 -4.00 -5.67
C PHE A 477 16.91 -5.19 -6.49
N PRO A 478 16.98 -5.07 -7.84
CA PRO A 478 17.47 -6.15 -8.71
C PRO A 478 18.98 -6.42 -8.60
N TYR A 479 19.74 -5.48 -8.02
CA TYR A 479 21.19 -5.60 -7.85
C TYR A 479 21.53 -6.15 -6.46
N ASN A 480 21.12 -7.40 -6.21
CA ASN A 480 21.20 -8.05 -4.90
C ASN A 480 22.30 -9.12 -4.81
N TRP A 481 22.51 -9.60 -3.59
CA TRP A 481 23.37 -10.73 -3.24
C TRP A 481 22.54 -11.86 -2.64
N MET A 482 22.57 -13.02 -3.27
CA MET A 482 21.81 -14.19 -2.82
C MET A 482 22.76 -15.31 -2.39
N TYR A 483 22.50 -15.88 -1.22
CA TYR A 483 22.99 -17.20 -0.83
C TYR A 483 21.97 -18.24 -1.29
N ASP A 484 22.42 -19.23 -2.06
CA ASP A 484 21.55 -20.22 -2.72
C ASP A 484 21.52 -21.60 -2.03
N GLY A 485 22.15 -21.72 -0.85
CA GLY A 485 22.24 -22.98 -0.10
C GLY A 485 23.37 -23.93 -0.55
N THR A 486 24.14 -23.58 -1.59
CA THR A 486 25.11 -24.53 -2.20
C THR A 486 26.52 -24.47 -1.60
N LYS A 487 26.85 -23.45 -0.81
CA LYS A 487 28.21 -23.15 -0.32
C LYS A 487 28.28 -23.02 1.21
N PRO A 488 27.98 -24.10 1.96
CA PRO A 488 27.87 -24.05 3.43
C PRO A 488 29.20 -23.70 4.13
N ASP A 489 30.35 -24.00 3.51
CA ASP A 489 31.68 -23.67 4.03
C ASP A 489 32.00 -22.16 3.97
N ARG A 490 31.23 -21.40 3.19
CA ARG A 490 31.40 -19.95 3.01
C ARG A 490 30.08 -19.20 3.14
N ALA A 491 29.13 -19.68 3.96
CA ALA A 491 27.77 -19.15 4.10
C ALA A 491 27.69 -17.77 4.81
N PHE A 492 28.46 -16.80 4.34
CA PHE A 492 28.58 -15.46 4.90
C PHE A 492 28.72 -14.39 3.82
N PHE A 493 28.31 -13.18 4.15
CA PHE A 493 28.63 -11.94 3.47
C PHE A 493 29.28 -11.00 4.48
N GLU A 494 30.35 -10.31 4.09
CA GLU A 494 31.08 -9.38 4.97
C GLU A 494 31.26 -8.02 4.29
N LEU A 495 30.81 -6.97 4.96
CA LEU A 495 30.91 -5.57 4.53
C LEU A 495 31.75 -4.81 5.56
N THR A 496 32.90 -4.28 5.16
CA THR A 496 33.59 -3.25 5.93
C THR A 496 33.20 -1.90 5.37
N ILE A 497 32.62 -1.02 6.19
CA ILE A 497 32.09 0.28 5.76
C ILE A 497 32.41 1.37 6.79
N THR A 498 32.73 2.58 6.31
CA THR A 498 32.87 3.78 7.14
C THR A 498 31.59 4.59 7.11
N CYS A 499 30.80 4.53 8.19
CA CYS A 499 29.52 5.22 8.30
C CYS A 499 29.10 5.34 9.76
N ARG A 500 28.20 6.28 10.07
CA ARG A 500 27.60 6.40 11.41
C ARG A 500 26.29 5.64 11.57
N ALA A 501 25.61 5.28 10.48
CA ALA A 501 24.39 4.48 10.56
C ALA A 501 24.25 3.57 9.34
N LEU A 502 23.68 2.39 9.55
CA LEU A 502 23.51 1.37 8.52
C LEU A 502 22.18 0.64 8.68
N PHE A 503 21.45 0.53 7.59
CA PHE A 503 20.31 -0.37 7.39
C PHE A 503 20.73 -1.56 6.55
N LEU A 504 20.22 -2.74 6.90
CA LEU A 504 20.20 -3.91 6.05
C LEU A 504 18.85 -3.96 5.34
N ILE A 505 18.86 -4.10 4.02
CA ILE A 505 17.67 -4.40 3.23
C ILE A 505 17.76 -5.87 2.82
N PHE A 506 16.81 -6.68 3.26
CA PHE A 506 16.74 -8.10 2.92
C PHE A 506 15.34 -8.51 2.47
N LYS A 507 15.27 -9.65 1.78
CA LYS A 507 14.04 -10.17 1.21
C LYS A 507 13.28 -11.00 2.24
N ASP A 508 12.04 -10.63 2.53
CA ASP A 508 11.07 -11.54 3.15
C ASP A 508 10.48 -12.50 2.10
N SER A 509 10.20 -13.73 2.52
CA SER A 509 9.68 -14.81 1.69
C SER A 509 8.81 -15.74 2.53
N GLY A 510 7.68 -16.17 1.95
CA GLY A 510 6.85 -17.25 2.53
C GLY A 510 7.31 -18.65 2.12
N GLU A 511 8.37 -18.76 1.32
CA GLU A 511 8.86 -20.04 0.81
C GLU A 511 9.57 -20.86 1.90
N VAL A 512 9.32 -22.17 1.90
CA VAL A 512 9.87 -23.10 2.90
C VAL A 512 11.40 -23.26 2.84
N ASP A 513 12.01 -22.87 1.71
CA ASP A 513 13.45 -22.92 1.49
C ASP A 513 14.15 -21.59 1.83
N ALA A 514 13.44 -20.60 2.37
CA ALA A 514 14.03 -19.40 2.95
C ALA A 514 14.60 -19.68 4.35
N GLY A 515 15.81 -19.17 4.61
CA GLY A 515 16.55 -19.39 5.86
C GLY A 515 16.90 -18.09 6.55
N THR A 516 17.17 -18.14 7.86
CA THR A 516 17.58 -16.97 8.63
C THR A 516 19.08 -16.70 8.53
N ALA A 517 19.48 -15.44 8.73
CA ALA A 517 20.88 -15.05 8.82
C ALA A 517 21.17 -14.18 10.05
N ASP A 518 22.21 -14.52 10.81
CA ASP A 518 22.68 -13.74 11.94
C ASP A 518 23.50 -12.54 11.46
N VAL A 519 23.21 -11.37 12.00
CA VAL A 519 23.88 -10.11 11.70
C VAL A 519 24.79 -9.75 12.85
N LEU A 520 26.09 -9.64 12.56
CA LEU A 520 27.13 -9.26 13.52
C LEU A 520 27.77 -7.94 13.10
N VAL A 521 28.11 -7.09 14.08
CA VAL A 521 28.86 -5.84 13.88
C VAL A 521 30.10 -5.89 14.75
N ASP A 522 31.27 -5.76 14.13
CA ASP A 522 32.58 -5.84 14.79
C ASP A 522 32.80 -7.12 15.60
N GLY A 523 32.19 -8.21 15.12
CA GLY A 523 32.25 -9.54 15.75
C GLY A 523 31.19 -9.79 16.82
N GLU A 524 30.39 -8.78 17.18
CA GLU A 524 29.31 -8.91 18.16
C GLU A 524 27.96 -9.13 17.47
N PHE A 525 27.20 -10.11 17.95
CA PHE A 525 25.84 -10.39 17.47
C PHE A 525 24.89 -9.21 17.73
N ARG A 526 24.07 -8.85 16.74
CA ARG A 526 23.05 -7.82 16.86
C ARG A 526 21.64 -8.39 16.84
N PHE A 527 21.29 -9.11 15.78
CA PHE A 527 19.99 -9.73 15.60
C PHE A 527 20.06 -10.84 14.54
N THR A 528 18.98 -11.61 14.41
CA THR A 528 18.78 -12.57 13.33
C THR A 528 17.78 -11.99 12.35
N ALA A 529 18.19 -11.82 11.09
CA ALA A 529 17.29 -11.45 10.01
C ALA A 529 16.48 -12.68 9.59
N ASP A 530 15.17 -12.62 9.84
CA ASP A 530 14.23 -13.71 9.55
C ASP A 530 13.33 -13.32 8.37
N PRO A 531 13.42 -14.02 7.22
CA PRO A 531 12.62 -13.70 6.04
C PRO A 531 11.13 -14.06 6.19
N HIS A 532 10.70 -14.67 7.30
CA HIS A 532 9.30 -15.09 7.51
C HIS A 532 8.47 -14.11 8.34
N VAL A 533 9.01 -12.93 8.68
CA VAL A 533 8.29 -11.94 9.51
C VAL A 533 7.01 -11.48 8.81
N ASN A 534 7.11 -11.09 7.54
CA ASN A 534 5.95 -10.74 6.72
C ASN A 534 5.34 -11.98 6.04
N ASN A 535 6.16 -13.01 5.77
CA ASN A 535 5.73 -14.28 5.17
C ASN A 535 5.13 -14.16 3.75
N TRP A 536 5.54 -13.12 3.01
CA TRP A 536 5.30 -12.96 1.57
C TRP A 536 6.46 -12.15 0.97
N LEU A 537 6.53 -12.10 -0.36
CA LEU A 537 7.63 -11.48 -1.09
C LEU A 537 7.71 -9.96 -0.88
N HIS A 538 8.54 -9.51 0.04
CA HIS A 538 8.58 -8.12 0.54
C HIS A 538 10.03 -7.63 0.78
N CYS A 539 10.25 -6.33 0.56
CA CYS A 539 11.52 -5.67 0.87
C CYS A 539 11.53 -5.13 2.31
N ASN A 540 12.29 -5.79 3.18
CA ASN A 540 12.40 -5.43 4.58
C ASN A 540 13.65 -4.59 4.84
N ALA A 541 13.52 -3.44 5.51
CA ALA A 541 14.63 -2.59 5.90
C ALA A 541 14.72 -2.57 7.43
N VAL A 542 15.87 -2.97 7.98
CA VAL A 542 16.09 -3.08 9.42
C VAL A 542 17.37 -2.34 9.83
N LEU A 543 17.30 -1.57 10.91
CA LEU A 543 18.43 -0.80 11.41
C LEU A 543 19.49 -1.72 12.05
N VAL A 544 20.70 -1.73 11.48
CA VAL A 544 21.82 -2.53 12.00
C VAL A 544 22.50 -1.81 13.16
N PHE A 545 22.78 -0.52 12.98
CA PHE A 545 23.31 0.36 14.03
C PHE A 545 23.08 1.84 13.68
N GLN A 546 23.12 2.67 14.72
CA GLN A 546 23.13 4.12 14.63
C GLN A 546 24.04 4.68 15.73
N GLU A 547 25.13 5.29 15.31
CA GLU A 547 26.16 5.89 16.15
C GLU A 547 26.14 7.43 16.03
N LYS A 548 26.84 8.08 16.97
CA LYS A 548 26.95 9.54 16.99
C LYS A 548 27.95 10.07 15.97
N GLU A 549 29.05 9.33 15.79
CA GLU A 549 30.19 9.71 14.97
C GLU A 549 30.40 8.66 13.88
N THR A 550 30.98 9.08 12.77
CA THR A 550 31.38 8.19 11.68
C THR A 550 32.56 7.32 12.11
N ALA A 551 32.42 6.00 12.00
CA ALA A 551 33.50 5.06 12.26
C ALA A 551 33.51 3.92 11.22
N ALA A 552 34.62 3.19 11.16
CA ALA A 552 34.73 2.00 10.34
C ALA A 552 34.20 0.79 11.10
N HIS A 553 33.23 0.09 10.53
CA HIS A 553 32.63 -1.12 11.08
C HIS A 553 32.80 -2.29 10.12
N THR A 554 32.88 -3.50 10.66
CA THR A 554 32.76 -4.74 9.89
C THR A 554 31.45 -5.42 10.22
N VAL A 555 30.54 -5.45 9.24
CA VAL A 555 29.24 -6.10 9.33
C VAL A 555 29.31 -7.46 8.65
N ARG A 556 28.96 -8.51 9.38
CA ARG A 556 28.93 -9.88 8.86
C ARG A 556 27.51 -10.42 8.92
N ILE A 557 27.00 -10.86 7.77
CA ILE A 557 25.72 -11.54 7.64
C ILE A 557 26.04 -13.00 7.40
N GLN A 558 25.65 -13.87 8.33
CA GLN A 558 26.06 -15.27 8.37
C GLN A 558 24.80 -16.13 8.42
N MET A 559 24.65 -17.08 7.50
CA MET A 559 23.53 -18.03 7.58
C MET A 559 23.54 -18.76 8.92
N SER A 560 22.39 -18.79 9.60
CA SER A 560 22.26 -19.48 10.89
C SER A 560 22.51 -20.99 10.68
N GLY A 561 23.14 -21.66 11.65
CA GLY A 561 23.71 -23.00 11.45
C GLY A 561 22.71 -24.09 11.01
N GLU A 562 21.43 -23.94 11.33
CA GLU A 562 20.35 -24.84 10.91
C GLU A 562 19.79 -24.56 9.51
N ASN A 563 20.19 -23.45 8.89
CA ASN A 563 19.69 -22.94 7.61
C ASN A 563 20.78 -22.88 6.52
N LEU A 564 21.89 -23.63 6.69
CA LEU A 564 23.00 -23.62 5.74
C LEU A 564 22.63 -24.15 4.35
N ASP A 565 21.58 -24.96 4.24
CA ASP A 565 21.03 -25.50 3.00
C ASP A 565 19.88 -24.65 2.42
N LYS A 566 19.55 -23.52 3.06
CA LYS A 566 18.45 -22.62 2.68
C LYS A 566 18.95 -21.36 1.99
N LYS A 567 18.02 -20.61 1.39
CA LYS A 567 18.28 -19.35 0.67
C LYS A 567 18.13 -18.13 1.57
N PHE A 568 18.92 -17.09 1.32
CA PHE A 568 18.74 -15.75 1.90
C PHE A 568 19.23 -14.69 0.91
N THR A 569 18.52 -13.57 0.83
CA THR A 569 18.82 -12.51 -0.14
C THR A 569 19.00 -11.17 0.56
N ILE A 570 20.18 -10.60 0.40
CA ILE A 570 20.52 -9.22 0.76
C ILE A 570 20.20 -8.35 -0.45
N LEU A 571 19.17 -7.52 -0.32
CA LEU A 571 18.71 -6.61 -1.38
C LEU A 571 19.60 -5.35 -1.48
N GLY A 572 20.20 -4.93 -0.38
CA GLY A 572 21.08 -3.75 -0.34
C GLY A 572 21.28 -3.24 1.08
N PHE A 573 21.87 -2.05 1.17
CA PHE A 573 22.09 -1.34 2.42
C PHE A 573 21.74 0.13 2.28
N GLY A 574 21.20 0.72 3.35
CA GLY A 574 21.07 2.18 3.47
C GLY A 574 22.14 2.68 4.43
N TYR A 575 23.02 3.61 4.02
CA TYR A 575 24.08 4.09 4.90
C TYR A 575 24.13 5.60 5.00
N VAL A 576 24.56 6.10 6.16
CA VAL A 576 24.80 7.53 6.41
C VAL A 576 26.26 7.71 6.81
N GLU A 577 26.98 8.53 6.04
CA GLU A 577 28.37 8.91 6.34
C GLU A 577 28.47 9.66 7.66
#